data_AF-A0A7S9LIH6-F1
#
_entry.id   AF-A0A7S9LIH6-F1
#
_cell.length_a   1.000
_cell.length_b   1.000
_cell.length_c   1.000
_cell.angle_alpha   90.00
_cell.angle_beta   90.00
_cell.angle_gamma   90.00
#
_symmetry.space_group_name_H-M   'P 1'
#
loop_
_entity.id
_entity.type
_entity.pdbx_description
1 polymer ?
#
loop_
_entity_poly.entity_id
_entity_poly.type
_entity_poly.pdbx_seq_one_letter_code
_entity_poly.pdbx_strand_id
1 'polypeptide(L)'
;MKHVRLIRHGESAANAGEPSLDHATIPLTQRGIEQANLVASSLVHAPDLIISSPFVRAQSTAMATVTKFVDVPHETWGIQEFTYLEPARCSGTTIAQRRDWVDAYWAKADPKFRDGSGAESFLDFISRAQSFLIRVAAHPAQDIVVFSHGQLINAVAWLIARNPHVIDGKAMTDWREYETANHVPNCGGYTLTKPADDAAWSVTVSMPREQIETFPAAGYPLPDDSPMQGEQGLQNSRSPGSSQIGVGSDQPSAELSAREVSQVLRDVTWGRRTMRKVGDASWDEIYAGHFHVRVDGWELSIYNDCDELDYCEECVSPDGRRWSFDSGNRFGTDPVALLSTWEHQTLERMLKEL
;
A
#
# COMPACT_ATOMS: atom_id res chain seq x y z
N MET A 1 32.60 8.73 -0.67
CA MET A 1 31.32 8.69 -1.41
C MET A 1 30.28 8.37 -0.36
N LYS A 2 29.20 9.13 -0.31
CA LYS A 2 28.18 9.00 0.72
C LYS A 2 26.97 8.23 0.18
N HIS A 3 26.50 7.26 0.94
CA HIS A 3 25.33 6.45 0.64
C HIS A 3 24.27 6.63 1.72
N VAL A 4 23.05 6.98 1.31
CA VAL A 4 21.92 7.19 2.22
C VAL A 4 20.78 6.29 1.78
N ARG A 5 20.47 5.26 2.56
CA ARG A 5 19.34 4.36 2.32
C ARG A 5 18.10 4.91 3.03
N LEU A 6 17.17 5.45 2.26
CA LEU A 6 15.86 5.89 2.73
C LEU A 6 14.90 4.70 2.74
N ILE A 7 14.20 4.49 3.84
CA ILE A 7 13.30 3.34 4.05
C ILE A 7 11.98 3.86 4.63
N ARG A 8 10.86 3.57 3.96
CA ARG A 8 9.51 3.82 4.50
C ARG A 8 9.27 2.88 5.67
N HIS A 9 8.59 3.36 6.70
CA HIS A 9 8.15 2.51 7.81
C HIS A 9 7.38 1.26 7.33
N GLY A 10 7.38 0.21 8.15
CA GLY A 10 6.55 -0.98 7.93
C GLY A 10 5.06 -0.66 7.96
N GLU A 11 4.22 -1.61 7.56
CA GLU A 11 2.76 -1.46 7.57
C GLU A 11 2.27 -0.98 8.95
N SER A 12 1.47 0.08 8.92
CA SER A 12 0.87 0.68 10.13
C SER A 12 -0.62 0.40 10.20
N ALA A 13 -1.23 0.54 11.38
CA ALA A 13 -2.67 0.34 11.56
C ALA A 13 -3.51 1.14 10.54
N ALA A 14 -3.10 2.38 10.23
CA ALA A 14 -3.78 3.19 9.21
C ALA A 14 -3.57 2.68 7.77
N ASN A 15 -2.44 2.02 7.46
CA ASN A 15 -2.26 1.36 6.16
C ASN A 15 -3.14 0.12 6.04
N ALA A 16 -3.43 -0.54 7.15
CA ALA A 16 -4.38 -1.65 7.20
C ALA A 16 -5.86 -1.20 7.26
N GLY A 17 -6.14 0.08 7.02
CA GLY A 17 -7.49 0.64 6.98
C GLY A 17 -8.08 1.04 8.34
N GLU A 18 -7.34 0.91 9.44
CA GLU A 18 -7.85 1.27 10.76
C GLU A 18 -7.94 2.80 10.96
N PRO A 19 -8.97 3.29 11.68
CA PRO A 19 -9.06 4.70 12.02
C PRO A 19 -7.90 5.13 12.93
N SER A 20 -7.40 6.34 12.72
CA SER A 20 -6.29 6.89 13.52
C SER A 20 -6.74 8.11 14.33
N LEU A 21 -6.46 8.10 15.63
CA LEU A 21 -6.76 9.23 16.52
C LEU A 21 -5.73 10.35 16.38
N ASP A 22 -4.45 10.00 16.27
CA ASP A 22 -3.35 10.92 16.05
C ASP A 22 -2.38 10.29 15.04
N HIS A 23 -2.06 11.06 13.99
CA HIS A 23 -1.16 10.63 12.93
C HIS A 23 0.26 10.35 13.40
N ALA A 24 0.75 11.02 14.46
CA ALA A 24 2.10 10.84 14.96
C ALA A 24 2.28 9.52 15.72
N THR A 25 1.21 9.02 16.35
CA THR A 25 1.27 7.87 17.27
C THR A 25 0.76 6.57 16.67
N ILE A 26 0.45 6.53 15.38
CA ILE A 26 -0.03 5.32 14.70
C ILE A 26 1.02 4.19 14.86
N PRO A 27 0.63 3.03 15.42
CA PRO A 27 1.55 1.91 15.62
C PRO A 27 1.74 1.11 14.32
N LEU A 28 2.78 0.29 14.31
CA LEU A 28 2.93 -0.78 13.32
C LEU A 28 1.91 -1.90 13.57
N THR A 29 1.51 -2.58 12.51
CA THR A 29 0.82 -3.88 12.61
C THR A 29 1.84 -4.99 12.93
N GLN A 30 1.35 -6.20 13.21
CA GLN A 30 2.22 -7.37 13.33
C GLN A 30 3.05 -7.62 12.06
N ARG A 31 2.43 -7.47 10.88
CA ARG A 31 3.12 -7.52 9.59
C ARG A 31 4.17 -6.41 9.45
N GLY A 32 3.87 -5.19 9.89
CA GLY A 32 4.85 -4.09 9.91
C GLY A 32 6.08 -4.38 10.77
N ILE A 33 5.90 -5.09 11.90
CA ILE A 33 7.02 -5.53 12.76
C ILE A 33 7.87 -6.59 12.02
N GLU A 34 7.24 -7.54 11.35
CA GLU A 34 7.95 -8.55 10.55
C GLU A 34 8.75 -7.92 9.40
N GLN A 35 8.15 -6.98 8.68
CA GLN A 35 8.82 -6.20 7.64
C GLN A 35 10.03 -5.44 8.20
N ALA A 36 9.91 -4.81 9.37
CA ALA A 36 11.02 -4.13 10.03
C ALA A 36 12.20 -5.07 10.34
N ASN A 37 11.90 -6.29 10.78
CA ASN A 37 12.92 -7.32 11.04
C ASN A 37 13.61 -7.80 9.74
N LEU A 38 12.87 -7.91 8.64
CA LEU A 38 13.43 -8.24 7.33
C LEU A 38 14.37 -7.12 6.84
N VAL A 39 13.99 -5.86 7.02
CA VAL A 39 14.86 -4.71 6.72
C VAL A 39 16.16 -4.79 7.52
N ALA A 40 16.07 -4.96 8.84
CA ALA A 40 17.24 -5.09 9.70
C ALA A 40 18.13 -6.27 9.29
N SER A 41 17.52 -7.40 8.91
CA SER A 41 18.23 -8.60 8.44
C SER A 41 18.96 -8.35 7.11
N SER A 42 18.40 -7.53 6.22
CA SER A 42 19.01 -7.19 4.91
C SER A 42 20.33 -6.41 5.01
N LEU A 43 20.57 -5.72 6.13
CA LEU A 43 21.80 -4.95 6.35
C LEU A 43 22.92 -5.90 6.81
N VAL A 44 23.87 -6.19 5.92
CA VAL A 44 24.98 -7.12 6.21
C VAL A 44 26.03 -6.49 7.12
N HIS A 45 26.26 -5.18 6.97
CA HIS A 45 27.23 -4.42 7.74
C HIS A 45 26.54 -3.32 8.55
N ALA A 46 27.15 -2.94 9.67
CA ALA A 46 26.70 -1.82 10.47
C ALA A 46 26.84 -0.52 9.65
N PRO A 47 25.79 0.32 9.56
CA PRO A 47 25.94 1.66 9.00
C PRO A 47 26.69 2.57 9.97
N ASP A 48 27.14 3.72 9.49
CA ASP A 48 27.78 4.74 10.33
C ASP A 48 26.74 5.49 11.20
N LEU A 49 25.49 5.57 10.74
CA LEU A 49 24.41 6.30 11.40
C LEU A 49 23.04 5.72 11.05
N ILE A 50 22.17 5.62 12.06
CA ILE A 50 20.75 5.35 11.91
C ILE A 50 19.96 6.62 12.24
N ILE A 51 19.04 7.01 11.35
CA ILE A 51 18.16 8.17 11.54
C ILE A 51 16.72 7.69 11.49
N SER A 52 15.86 8.18 12.37
CA SER A 52 14.42 7.97 12.27
C SER A 52 13.62 9.27 12.36
N SER A 53 12.45 9.27 11.75
CA SER A 53 11.38 10.23 12.05
C SER A 53 10.94 10.13 13.51
N PRO A 54 10.39 11.20 14.12
CA PRO A 54 9.79 11.15 15.46
C PRO A 54 8.48 10.35 15.53
N PHE A 55 7.85 10.00 14.40
CA PHE A 55 6.59 9.28 14.41
C PHE A 55 6.76 7.81 14.80
N VAL A 56 5.84 7.28 15.60
CA VAL A 56 5.96 5.98 16.29
C VAL A 56 6.25 4.83 15.33
N ARG A 57 5.52 4.73 14.20
CA ARG A 57 5.75 3.67 13.20
C ARG A 57 7.16 3.68 12.59
N ALA A 58 7.74 4.85 12.36
CA ALA A 58 9.10 4.97 11.83
C ALA A 58 10.15 4.64 12.89
N GLN A 59 9.96 5.09 14.14
CA GLN A 59 10.81 4.69 15.27
C GLN A 59 10.76 3.18 15.51
N SER A 60 9.56 2.59 15.49
CA SER A 60 9.36 1.15 15.68
C SER A 60 10.02 0.34 14.56
N THR A 61 9.95 0.82 13.32
CA THR A 61 10.64 0.18 12.19
C THR A 61 12.16 0.26 12.35
N ALA A 62 12.68 1.42 12.76
CA ALA A 62 14.12 1.62 12.98
C ALA A 62 14.66 0.73 14.10
N MET A 63 13.85 0.45 15.13
CA MET A 63 14.30 -0.24 16.35
C MET A 63 14.85 -1.64 16.11
N ALA A 64 14.35 -2.37 15.10
CA ALA A 64 14.90 -3.65 14.70
C ALA A 64 16.37 -3.52 14.24
N THR A 65 16.66 -2.46 13.49
CA THR A 65 18.03 -2.17 13.02
C THR A 65 18.92 -1.65 14.15
N VAL A 66 18.39 -0.78 15.02
CA VAL A 66 19.11 -0.26 16.19
C VAL A 66 19.48 -1.40 17.15
N THR A 67 18.57 -2.35 17.38
CA THR A 67 18.84 -3.51 18.23
C THR A 67 19.91 -4.43 17.63
N LYS A 68 19.91 -4.60 16.30
CA LYS A 68 20.93 -5.39 15.60
C LYS A 68 22.32 -4.74 15.68
N PHE A 69 22.39 -3.42 15.62
CA PHE A 69 23.63 -2.64 15.61
C PHE A 69 23.68 -1.68 16.80
N VAL A 70 23.73 -2.24 18.01
CA VAL A 70 23.63 -1.49 19.28
C VAL A 70 24.67 -0.37 19.44
N ASP A 71 25.85 -0.51 18.83
CA ASP A 71 26.93 0.48 18.91
C ASP A 71 26.83 1.60 17.88
N VAL A 72 25.86 1.52 16.95
CA VAL A 72 25.66 2.55 15.91
C VAL A 72 24.82 3.70 16.49
N PRO A 73 25.25 4.97 16.32
CA PRO A 73 24.46 6.11 16.73
C PRO A 73 23.06 6.11 16.10
N HIS A 74 22.05 6.38 16.93
CA HIS A 74 20.65 6.55 16.50
C HIS A 74 20.19 7.98 16.79
N GLU A 75 19.80 8.70 15.75
CA GLU A 75 19.29 10.07 15.85
C GLU A 75 17.82 10.17 15.41
N THR A 76 17.08 11.09 16.03
CA THR A 76 15.72 11.46 15.60
C THR A 76 15.73 12.82 14.92
N TRP A 77 15.31 12.87 13.66
CA TRP A 77 15.30 14.09 12.83
C TRP A 77 13.87 14.48 12.43
N GLY A 78 13.65 15.76 12.08
CA GLY A 78 12.37 16.30 11.58
C GLY A 78 11.99 15.81 10.18
N ILE A 79 11.90 14.51 10.00
CA ILE A 79 11.65 13.80 8.74
C ILE A 79 10.34 12.99 8.82
N GLN A 80 9.32 13.57 9.46
CA GLN A 80 7.97 13.02 9.54
C GLN A 80 7.17 13.17 8.23
N GLU A 81 6.04 12.46 8.15
CA GLU A 81 5.14 12.48 7.00
C GLU A 81 4.56 13.88 6.75
N PHE A 82 4.06 14.11 5.53
CA PHE A 82 3.37 15.35 5.20
C PHE A 82 1.98 15.42 5.85
N THR A 83 1.80 16.35 6.79
CA THR A 83 0.51 16.58 7.46
C THR A 83 -0.24 17.72 6.79
N TYR A 84 -0.85 17.49 5.63
CA TYR A 84 -1.48 18.57 4.84
C TYR A 84 -2.94 18.87 5.19
N LEU A 85 -3.62 17.92 5.81
CA LEU A 85 -4.97 18.12 6.37
C LEU A 85 -4.89 18.42 7.87
N GLU A 86 -5.84 19.20 8.37
CA GLU A 86 -5.94 19.51 9.80
C GLU A 86 -6.08 18.23 10.64
N PRO A 87 -5.15 17.95 11.57
CA PRO A 87 -5.18 16.72 12.38
C PRO A 87 -6.46 16.55 13.20
N ALA A 88 -7.00 17.65 13.76
CA ALA A 88 -8.23 17.60 14.55
C ALA A 88 -9.43 17.11 13.73
N ARG A 89 -9.54 17.56 12.47
CA ARG A 89 -10.59 17.12 11.53
C ARG A 89 -10.40 15.66 11.09
N CYS A 90 -9.16 15.20 11.03
CA CYS A 90 -8.81 13.83 10.65
C CYS A 90 -8.92 12.82 11.82
N SER A 91 -9.05 13.27 13.06
CA SER A 91 -9.03 12.38 14.21
C SER A 91 -10.21 11.40 14.17
N GLY A 92 -9.89 10.11 14.30
CA GLY A 92 -10.88 9.03 14.31
C GLY A 92 -11.46 8.65 12.95
N THR A 93 -10.98 9.26 11.86
CA THR A 93 -11.42 8.90 10.50
C THR A 93 -10.47 7.93 9.82
N THR A 94 -10.98 7.16 8.86
CA THR A 94 -10.20 6.28 7.97
C THR A 94 -9.67 7.06 6.76
N ILE A 95 -8.80 6.44 5.96
CA ILE A 95 -8.32 7.03 4.69
C ILE A 95 -9.50 7.26 3.73
N ALA A 96 -10.37 6.27 3.56
CA ALA A 96 -11.56 6.36 2.71
C ALA A 96 -12.46 7.55 3.07
N GLN A 97 -12.67 7.79 4.38
CA GLN A 97 -13.48 8.93 4.85
C GLN A 97 -12.85 10.29 4.58
N ARG A 98 -11.53 10.35 4.34
CA ARG A 98 -10.80 11.61 4.07
C ARG A 98 -10.70 11.94 2.58
N ARG A 99 -11.14 11.04 1.69
CA ARG A 99 -10.93 11.16 0.23
C ARG A 99 -11.32 12.52 -0.33
N ASP A 100 -12.55 12.95 -0.07
CA ASP A 100 -13.05 14.24 -0.58
C ASP A 100 -12.21 15.44 -0.09
N TRP A 101 -11.65 15.37 1.13
CA TRP A 101 -10.78 16.42 1.67
C TRP A 101 -9.39 16.39 1.04
N VAL A 102 -8.87 15.20 0.76
CA VAL A 102 -7.61 14.99 0.04
C VAL A 102 -7.73 15.55 -1.37
N ASP A 103 -8.80 15.20 -2.10
CA ASP A 103 -9.04 15.66 -3.46
C ASP A 103 -9.19 17.19 -3.51
N ALA A 104 -9.96 17.76 -2.58
CA ALA A 104 -10.12 19.21 -2.49
C ALA A 104 -8.79 19.93 -2.19
N TYR A 105 -7.93 19.35 -1.35
CA TYR A 105 -6.60 19.91 -1.06
C TYR A 105 -5.72 19.93 -2.31
N TRP A 106 -5.59 18.79 -3.00
CA TRP A 106 -4.72 18.66 -4.16
C TRP A 106 -5.24 19.46 -5.37
N ALA A 107 -6.56 19.52 -5.58
CA ALA A 107 -7.18 20.32 -6.63
C ALA A 107 -6.90 21.82 -6.48
N LYS A 108 -6.62 22.30 -5.26
CA LYS A 108 -6.29 23.70 -5.01
C LYS A 108 -4.94 24.11 -5.62
N ALA A 109 -3.99 23.18 -5.70
CA ALA A 109 -2.62 23.41 -6.20
C ALA A 109 -1.98 24.71 -5.67
N ASP A 110 -2.25 25.06 -4.41
CA ASP A 110 -1.75 26.26 -3.75
C ASP A 110 -0.68 25.86 -2.74
N PRO A 111 0.62 26.04 -3.06
CA PRO A 111 1.69 25.51 -2.23
C PRO A 111 1.84 26.25 -0.89
N LYS A 112 1.22 27.44 -0.75
CA LYS A 112 1.19 28.22 0.49
C LYS A 112 0.00 27.87 1.38
N PHE A 113 -0.96 27.10 0.86
CA PHE A 113 -2.15 26.78 1.61
C PHE A 113 -1.84 25.91 2.83
N ARG A 114 -2.45 26.27 3.95
CA ARG A 114 -2.50 25.45 5.17
C ARG A 114 -3.97 25.21 5.48
N ASP A 115 -4.37 23.95 5.55
CA ASP A 115 -5.76 23.54 5.71
C ASP A 115 -6.34 23.89 7.08
N GLY A 116 -5.53 23.83 8.13
CA GLY A 116 -5.94 24.18 9.49
C GLY A 116 -4.80 24.13 10.50
N SER A 117 -5.15 24.17 11.78
CA SER A 117 -4.16 24.19 12.86
C SER A 117 -3.38 22.87 12.91
N GLY A 118 -2.05 22.95 12.95
CA GLY A 118 -1.18 21.77 12.93
C GLY A 118 -0.95 21.15 11.55
N ALA A 119 -1.63 21.63 10.50
CA ALA A 119 -1.30 21.28 9.12
C ALA A 119 -0.06 22.05 8.63
N GLU A 120 0.71 21.41 7.76
CA GLU A 120 1.88 21.92 7.07
C GLU A 120 1.49 22.36 5.64
N SER A 121 2.05 23.46 5.14
CA SER A 121 1.90 23.80 3.72
C SER A 121 2.84 22.97 2.87
N PHE A 122 2.56 22.83 1.57
CA PHE A 122 3.47 22.15 0.66
C PHE A 122 4.85 22.82 0.61
N LEU A 123 4.92 24.15 0.71
CA LEU A 123 6.20 24.88 0.81
C LEU A 123 7.01 24.48 2.05
N ASP A 124 6.37 24.40 3.21
CA ASP A 124 7.04 24.02 4.45
C ASP A 124 7.57 22.58 4.37
N PHE A 125 6.75 21.68 3.82
CA PHE A 125 7.10 20.29 3.62
C PHE A 125 8.29 20.11 2.67
N ILE A 126 8.29 20.77 1.52
CA ILE A 126 9.42 20.72 0.57
C ILE A 126 10.67 21.37 1.16
N SER A 127 10.54 22.49 1.89
CA SER A 127 11.65 23.12 2.61
C SER A 127 12.28 22.17 3.63
N ARG A 128 11.46 21.36 4.30
CA ARG A 128 11.92 20.32 5.23
C ARG A 128 12.66 19.19 4.53
N ALA A 129 12.17 18.72 3.38
CA ALA A 129 12.86 17.74 2.54
C ALA A 129 14.21 18.27 1.99
N GLN A 130 14.27 19.54 1.58
CA GLN A 130 15.51 20.20 1.17
C GLN A 130 16.50 20.34 2.34
N SER A 131 16.01 20.72 3.52
CA SER A 131 16.82 20.82 4.75
C SER A 131 17.41 19.46 5.13
N PHE A 132 16.67 18.37 4.95
CA PHE A 132 17.19 17.01 5.11
C PHE A 132 18.36 16.73 4.17
N LEU A 133 18.22 17.03 2.86
CA LEU A 133 19.29 16.83 1.87
C LEU A 133 20.56 17.62 2.21
N ILE A 134 20.42 18.87 2.65
CA ILE A 134 21.55 19.71 3.08
C ILE A 134 22.22 19.11 4.31
N ARG A 135 21.43 18.74 5.33
CA ARG A 135 21.93 18.20 6.59
C ARG A 135 22.65 16.86 6.39
N VAL A 136 22.07 15.94 5.62
CA VAL A 136 22.68 14.63 5.39
C VAL A 136 23.95 14.72 4.53
N ALA A 137 24.01 15.66 3.58
CA ALA A 137 25.21 15.94 2.79
C ALA A 137 26.36 16.44 3.68
N ALA A 138 26.08 17.35 4.62
CA ALA A 138 27.06 17.93 5.53
C ALA A 138 27.48 17.00 6.67
N HIS A 139 26.72 15.93 6.95
CA HIS A 139 27.02 15.01 8.03
C HIS A 139 28.33 14.24 7.77
N PRO A 140 29.18 13.93 8.78
CA PRO A 140 30.43 13.20 8.57
C PRO A 140 30.25 11.73 8.16
N ALA A 141 29.20 11.06 8.66
CA ALA A 141 28.88 9.66 8.32
C ALA A 141 28.75 9.43 6.81
N GLN A 142 29.30 8.35 6.28
CA GLN A 142 29.26 8.02 4.86
C GLN A 142 28.11 7.07 4.53
N ASP A 143 27.89 6.04 5.35
CA ASP A 143 26.82 5.05 5.17
C ASP A 143 25.70 5.28 6.18
N ILE A 144 24.56 5.80 5.72
CA ILE A 144 23.46 6.26 6.58
C ILE A 144 22.18 5.49 6.23
N VAL A 145 21.47 4.99 7.24
CA VAL A 145 20.14 4.38 7.08
C VAL A 145 19.09 5.29 7.71
N VAL A 146 18.03 5.60 6.96
CA VAL A 146 17.01 6.57 7.35
C VAL A 146 15.63 5.93 7.30
N PHE A 147 14.90 5.96 8.41
CA PHE A 147 13.54 5.46 8.53
C PHE A 147 12.54 6.63 8.55
N SER A 148 11.70 6.71 7.52
CA SER A 148 10.79 7.82 7.30
C SER A 148 9.46 7.33 6.68
N HIS A 149 8.84 8.15 5.84
CA HIS A 149 7.47 7.98 5.35
C HIS A 149 7.39 8.15 3.83
N GLY A 150 6.29 7.68 3.23
CA GLY A 150 6.17 7.57 1.78
C GLY A 150 6.34 8.91 1.09
N GLN A 151 5.56 9.92 1.50
CA GLN A 151 5.56 11.21 0.81
C GLN A 151 6.87 11.96 1.01
N LEU A 152 7.46 11.94 2.22
CA LEU A 152 8.76 12.59 2.44
C LEU A 152 9.87 11.96 1.60
N ILE A 153 9.96 10.62 1.60
CA ILE A 153 10.98 9.90 0.83
C ILE A 153 10.81 10.19 -0.66
N ASN A 154 9.57 10.19 -1.14
CA ASN A 154 9.26 10.51 -2.51
C ASN A 154 9.61 11.98 -2.86
N ALA A 155 9.29 12.94 -1.99
CA ALA A 155 9.68 14.35 -2.17
C ALA A 155 11.20 14.54 -2.30
N VAL A 156 11.99 13.79 -1.52
CA VAL A 156 13.45 13.79 -1.65
C VAL A 156 13.89 13.22 -3.01
N ALA A 157 13.30 12.11 -3.45
CA ALA A 157 13.59 11.53 -4.76
C ALA A 157 13.21 12.48 -5.91
N TRP A 158 12.05 13.12 -5.82
CA TRP A 158 11.56 14.11 -6.78
C TRP A 158 12.46 15.35 -6.86
N LEU A 159 12.89 15.90 -5.72
CA LEU A 159 13.82 17.03 -5.68
C LEU A 159 15.12 16.74 -6.42
N ILE A 160 15.63 15.51 -6.34
CA ILE A 160 16.83 15.07 -7.06
C ILE A 160 16.52 14.86 -8.55
N ALA A 161 15.43 14.15 -8.87
CA ALA A 161 15.11 13.74 -10.22
C ALA A 161 14.63 14.88 -11.12
N ARG A 162 13.81 15.79 -10.57
CA ARG A 162 13.18 16.90 -11.32
C ARG A 162 13.88 18.24 -11.10
N ASN A 163 14.63 18.40 -10.01
CA ASN A 163 15.38 19.62 -9.66
C ASN A 163 14.60 20.93 -9.92
N PRO A 164 13.42 21.09 -9.30
CA PRO A 164 12.57 22.26 -9.54
C PRO A 164 13.24 23.54 -9.04
N HIS A 165 13.20 24.60 -9.84
CA HIS A 165 13.73 25.91 -9.46
C HIS A 165 12.77 26.74 -8.59
N VAL A 166 11.46 26.53 -8.75
CA VAL A 166 10.40 27.24 -8.04
C VAL A 166 9.37 26.22 -7.55
N ILE A 167 8.92 26.37 -6.31
CA ILE A 167 7.87 25.54 -5.72
C ILE A 167 6.55 26.30 -5.81
N ASP A 168 5.98 26.35 -7.02
CA ASP A 168 4.66 26.93 -7.30
C ASP A 168 3.58 25.84 -7.41
N GLY A 169 2.36 26.21 -7.81
CA GLY A 169 1.27 25.24 -7.98
C GLY A 169 1.56 24.18 -9.04
N LYS A 170 2.33 24.52 -10.09
CA LYS A 170 2.72 23.56 -11.13
C LYS A 170 3.71 22.53 -10.56
N ALA A 171 4.67 22.98 -9.75
CA ALA A 171 5.60 22.08 -9.08
C ALA A 171 4.88 21.16 -8.08
N MET A 172 3.85 21.66 -7.39
CA MET A 172 3.01 20.84 -6.51
C MET A 172 2.24 19.76 -7.28
N THR A 173 1.65 20.10 -8.43
CA THR A 173 0.98 19.13 -9.32
C THR A 173 1.98 18.10 -9.88
N ASP A 174 3.13 18.54 -10.38
CA ASP A 174 4.18 17.63 -10.90
C ASP A 174 4.71 16.69 -9.82
N TRP A 175 4.89 17.19 -8.58
CA TRP A 175 5.26 16.33 -7.46
C TRP A 175 4.17 15.32 -7.14
N ARG A 176 2.89 15.73 -7.13
CA ARG A 176 1.79 14.79 -6.86
C ARG A 176 1.71 13.71 -7.92
N GLU A 177 1.81 14.06 -9.21
CA GLU A 177 1.89 13.08 -10.31
C GLU A 177 3.09 12.14 -10.17
N TYR A 178 4.26 12.69 -9.83
CA TYR A 178 5.46 11.90 -9.58
C TYR A 178 5.29 10.97 -8.37
N GLU A 179 4.67 11.43 -7.29
CA GLU A 179 4.47 10.67 -6.07
C GLU A 179 3.54 9.48 -6.28
N THR A 180 2.42 9.71 -6.96
CA THR A 180 1.49 8.63 -7.27
C THR A 180 2.11 7.62 -8.26
N ALA A 181 2.88 8.08 -9.26
CA ALA A 181 3.56 7.18 -10.21
C ALA A 181 4.75 6.43 -9.60
N ASN A 182 5.24 6.87 -8.44
CA ASN A 182 6.41 6.29 -7.77
C ASN A 182 6.07 5.99 -6.31
N HIS A 183 4.99 5.24 -6.10
CA HIS A 183 4.59 4.78 -4.78
C HIS A 183 5.76 4.06 -4.09
N VAL A 184 6.00 4.41 -2.82
CA VAL A 184 7.05 3.78 -2.03
C VAL A 184 6.39 2.74 -1.12
N PRO A 185 6.49 1.44 -1.38
CA PRO A 185 5.82 0.43 -0.55
C PRO A 185 6.36 0.42 0.89
N ASN A 186 5.62 -0.14 1.83
CA ASN A 186 6.10 -0.32 3.21
C ASN A 186 7.44 -1.07 3.23
N CYS A 187 8.41 -0.56 4.02
CA CYS A 187 9.79 -1.05 4.04
C CYS A 187 10.57 -1.01 2.72
N GLY A 188 10.00 -0.43 1.66
CA GLY A 188 10.72 -0.02 0.45
C GLY A 188 11.32 1.39 0.57
N GLY A 189 11.98 1.86 -0.49
CA GLY A 189 12.52 3.22 -0.54
C GLY A 189 13.57 3.41 -1.62
N TYR A 190 14.54 4.29 -1.35
CA TYR A 190 15.58 4.66 -2.31
C TYR A 190 16.97 4.68 -1.66
N THR A 191 17.99 4.51 -2.48
CA THR A 191 19.39 4.79 -2.12
C THR A 191 19.81 6.06 -2.83
N LEU A 192 20.23 7.04 -2.03
CA LEU A 192 20.87 8.26 -2.50
C LEU A 192 22.38 8.07 -2.50
N THR A 193 23.04 8.51 -3.55
CA THR A 193 24.51 8.53 -3.60
C THR A 193 25.02 9.94 -3.89
N LYS A 194 25.99 10.40 -3.09
CA LYS A 194 26.73 11.64 -3.34
C LYS A 194 28.22 11.34 -3.55
N PRO A 195 28.77 11.60 -4.75
CA PRO A 195 30.20 11.54 -5.00
C PRO A 195 30.99 12.58 -4.18
N ALA A 196 32.31 12.43 -4.10
CA ALA A 196 33.18 13.25 -3.23
C ALA A 196 33.54 14.64 -3.81
N ASP A 197 33.27 14.89 -5.09
CA ASP A 197 33.69 16.05 -5.89
C ASP A 197 32.60 17.13 -6.03
N ASP A 198 31.78 17.32 -4.99
CA ASP A 198 30.60 18.21 -5.00
C ASP A 198 29.53 17.88 -6.06
N ALA A 199 29.63 16.75 -6.76
CA ALA A 199 28.63 16.31 -7.72
C ALA A 199 27.22 16.20 -7.11
N ALA A 200 26.22 16.35 -7.98
CA ALA A 200 24.81 16.24 -7.63
C ALA A 200 24.48 14.86 -7.04
N TRP A 201 23.45 14.82 -6.20
CA TRP A 201 22.89 13.57 -5.72
C TRP A 201 22.36 12.73 -6.88
N SER A 202 22.52 11.42 -6.81
CA SER A 202 21.76 10.46 -7.62
C SER A 202 20.83 9.66 -6.72
N VAL A 203 19.72 9.18 -7.29
CA VAL A 203 18.69 8.39 -6.59
C VAL A 203 18.44 7.09 -7.36
N THR A 204 18.37 5.97 -6.64
CA THR A 204 18.06 4.65 -7.20
C THR A 204 17.06 3.94 -6.29
N VAL A 205 16.15 3.15 -6.87
CA VAL A 205 15.17 2.39 -6.08
C VAL A 205 15.89 1.35 -5.21
N SER A 206 15.43 1.21 -3.97
CA SER A 206 15.92 0.21 -3.01
C SER A 206 14.77 -0.70 -2.59
N MET A 207 14.56 -1.77 -3.35
CA MET A 207 13.55 -2.78 -3.00
C MET A 207 14.11 -3.84 -2.04
N PRO A 208 13.30 -4.40 -1.13
CA PRO A 208 13.60 -5.66 -0.48
C PRO A 208 13.81 -6.74 -1.55
N ARG A 209 14.81 -7.62 -1.35
CA ARG A 209 15.22 -8.64 -2.35
C ARG A 209 14.10 -9.58 -2.80
N GLU A 210 13.00 -9.68 -2.06
CA GLU A 210 11.84 -10.52 -2.41
C GLU A 210 11.04 -10.03 -3.63
N GLN A 211 11.24 -8.80 -4.11
CA GLN A 211 10.55 -8.25 -5.29
C GLN A 211 11.42 -8.18 -6.57
N ILE A 212 12.70 -8.59 -6.51
CA ILE A 212 13.60 -8.51 -7.69
C ILE A 212 13.42 -9.72 -8.63
N GLU A 213 12.76 -10.80 -8.19
CA GLU A 213 12.61 -12.03 -8.99
C GLU A 213 11.44 -12.04 -10.00
N THR A 214 10.72 -10.93 -10.21
CA THR A 214 9.56 -10.89 -11.14
C THR A 214 9.82 -10.17 -12.47
N PHE A 215 11.06 -10.11 -12.95
CA PHE A 215 11.34 -9.74 -14.35
C PHE A 215 12.26 -10.75 -15.04
N PRO A 216 11.72 -11.72 -15.80
CA PRO A 216 12.46 -12.31 -16.91
C PRO A 216 12.18 -11.51 -18.19
N ALA A 217 13.26 -11.00 -18.76
CA ALA A 217 13.30 -10.55 -20.14
C ALA A 217 12.85 -11.67 -21.10
N ALA A 218 12.07 -11.26 -22.10
CA ALA A 218 11.56 -12.01 -23.26
C ALA A 218 12.20 -13.37 -23.60
N GLY A 219 11.35 -14.39 -23.81
CA GLY A 219 11.68 -15.61 -24.55
C GLY A 219 10.76 -16.82 -24.30
N TYR A 220 9.82 -17.07 -25.22
CA TYR A 220 8.93 -18.25 -25.39
C TYR A 220 9.58 -19.65 -25.18
N PRO A 221 8.83 -20.79 -25.07
CA PRO A 221 7.45 -21.04 -25.53
C PRO A 221 6.47 -21.74 -24.56
N LEU A 222 5.17 -21.63 -24.88
CA LEU A 222 4.05 -22.33 -24.25
C LEU A 222 4.13 -23.86 -24.48
N PRO A 223 3.76 -24.71 -23.51
CA PRO A 223 3.42 -26.09 -23.78
C PRO A 223 1.91 -26.27 -24.02
N ASP A 224 1.63 -26.75 -25.22
CA ASP A 224 0.48 -27.48 -25.78
C ASP A 224 -0.70 -27.87 -24.87
N ASP A 225 -1.89 -27.54 -25.35
CA ASP A 225 -3.20 -28.08 -24.92
C ASP A 225 -3.41 -29.49 -25.46
N SER A 226 -3.73 -30.48 -24.61
CA SER A 226 -4.87 -31.41 -24.84
C SER A 226 -4.99 -32.55 -23.79
N PRO A 227 -6.21 -33.11 -23.59
CA PRO A 227 -6.63 -33.80 -22.38
C PRO A 227 -6.47 -35.32 -22.47
N MET A 228 -6.19 -35.98 -21.34
CA MET A 228 -6.24 -37.44 -21.22
C MET A 228 -7.25 -37.87 -20.16
N GLN A 229 -8.27 -38.56 -20.65
CA GLN A 229 -9.32 -39.24 -19.90
C GLN A 229 -8.78 -40.40 -19.06
N GLY A 230 -9.48 -40.72 -17.98
CA GLY A 230 -9.29 -41.93 -17.18
C GLY A 230 -10.34 -42.06 -16.08
N GLU A 231 -11.52 -42.56 -16.45
CA GLU A 231 -12.56 -43.04 -15.51
C GLU A 231 -12.14 -44.34 -14.79
N GLN A 232 -12.94 -44.67 -13.76
CA GLN A 232 -13.06 -45.90 -12.95
C GLN A 232 -12.24 -45.87 -11.66
N GLY A 233 -12.81 -45.99 -10.45
CA GLY A 233 -14.14 -46.38 -10.04
C GLY A 233 -14.01 -47.24 -8.77
N LEU A 234 -14.70 -46.90 -7.68
CA LEU A 234 -15.09 -47.88 -6.65
C LEU A 234 -16.22 -47.31 -5.78
N GLN A 235 -17.32 -48.06 -5.79
CA GLN A 235 -18.60 -47.81 -5.14
C GLN A 235 -18.68 -48.43 -3.73
N ASN A 236 -19.76 -48.03 -3.05
CA ASN A 236 -20.51 -48.65 -1.92
C ASN A 236 -20.09 -48.18 -0.52
N SER A 237 -21.00 -47.76 0.38
CA SER A 237 -22.39 -48.17 0.65
C SER A 237 -23.10 -47.12 1.56
N ARG A 238 -24.31 -46.62 1.24
CA ARG A 238 -25.68 -46.92 1.78
C ARG A 238 -25.79 -47.00 3.33
N SER A 239 -26.76 -46.43 4.08
CA SER A 239 -28.01 -45.64 3.90
C SER A 239 -28.52 -45.25 5.35
N PRO A 240 -29.81 -44.91 5.63
CA PRO A 240 -30.44 -43.58 5.53
C PRO A 240 -31.13 -43.10 6.85
N GLY A 241 -31.60 -41.85 6.88
CA GLY A 241 -32.50 -41.35 7.92
C GLY A 241 -33.33 -40.15 7.45
N SER A 242 -34.63 -40.41 7.22
CA SER A 242 -35.73 -39.46 6.96
C SER A 242 -35.93 -38.48 8.14
N SER A 243 -36.48 -37.27 8.03
CA SER A 243 -37.79 -36.90 7.51
C SER A 243 -38.00 -35.37 7.62
N GLN A 244 -38.96 -34.88 6.84
CA GLN A 244 -39.87 -33.74 7.07
C GLN A 244 -39.70 -32.45 6.24
N ILE A 245 -40.76 -32.26 5.46
CA ILE A 245 -41.21 -31.11 4.70
C ILE A 245 -41.70 -30.05 5.71
N GLY A 246 -41.19 -28.83 5.59
CA GLY A 246 -41.73 -27.64 6.22
C GLY A 246 -41.90 -26.54 5.16
N VAL A 247 -43.16 -26.23 4.85
CA VAL A 247 -43.55 -25.13 3.98
C VAL A 247 -43.53 -23.82 4.79
N GLY A 248 -42.88 -22.79 4.24
CA GLY A 248 -43.19 -21.39 4.50
C GLY A 248 -42.33 -20.69 5.56
N SER A 249 -41.42 -19.83 5.08
CA SER A 249 -41.31 -18.43 5.51
C SER A 249 -40.29 -17.73 4.61
N ASP A 250 -40.71 -16.70 3.87
CA ASP A 250 -39.80 -15.66 3.37
C ASP A 250 -39.02 -15.12 4.58
N GLN A 251 -37.81 -15.62 4.77
CA GLN A 251 -36.82 -14.97 5.61
C GLN A 251 -36.15 -13.90 4.76
N PRO A 252 -35.89 -12.69 5.29
CA PRO A 252 -35.01 -11.76 4.60
C PRO A 252 -33.70 -12.47 4.34
N SER A 253 -33.29 -12.59 3.07
CA SER A 253 -32.10 -13.34 2.70
C SER A 253 -30.92 -12.84 3.53
N ALA A 254 -30.30 -13.73 4.30
CA ALA A 254 -29.18 -13.38 5.16
C ALA A 254 -28.13 -12.61 4.35
N GLU A 255 -27.64 -11.48 4.88
CA GLU A 255 -26.58 -10.69 4.24
C GLU A 255 -25.37 -11.58 3.92
N LEU A 256 -24.66 -11.27 2.84
CA LEU A 256 -23.43 -11.97 2.51
C LEU A 256 -22.38 -11.68 3.59
N SER A 257 -21.57 -12.68 3.93
CA SER A 257 -20.40 -12.49 4.79
C SER A 257 -19.14 -12.17 3.98
N ALA A 258 -18.18 -11.49 4.60
CA ALA A 258 -16.88 -11.23 3.97
C ALA A 258 -16.14 -12.52 3.56
N ARG A 259 -16.32 -13.61 4.33
CA ARG A 259 -15.73 -14.91 4.02
C ARG A 259 -16.31 -15.50 2.73
N GLU A 260 -17.62 -15.37 2.51
CA GLU A 260 -18.25 -15.79 1.26
C GLU A 260 -17.69 -15.00 0.07
N VAL A 261 -17.59 -13.67 0.19
CA VAL A 261 -17.01 -12.83 -0.87
C VAL A 261 -15.55 -13.18 -1.12
N SER A 262 -14.75 -13.36 -0.06
CA SER A 262 -13.33 -13.76 -0.18
C SER A 262 -13.16 -15.13 -0.88
N GLN A 263 -14.13 -16.04 -0.69
CA GLN A 263 -14.09 -17.35 -1.35
C GLN A 263 -14.37 -17.22 -2.85
N VAL A 264 -15.24 -16.30 -3.26
CA VAL A 264 -15.47 -15.98 -4.68
C VAL A 264 -14.20 -15.44 -5.32
N LEU A 265 -13.53 -14.49 -4.66
CA LEU A 265 -12.24 -13.93 -5.11
C LEU A 265 -11.15 -15.01 -5.20
N ARG A 266 -11.05 -15.88 -4.20
CA ARG A 266 -10.13 -17.01 -4.19
C ARG A 266 -10.38 -17.99 -5.35
N ASP A 267 -11.64 -18.31 -5.61
CA ASP A 267 -12.00 -19.17 -6.73
C ASP A 267 -11.61 -18.55 -8.09
N VAL A 268 -11.63 -17.22 -8.24
CA VAL A 268 -11.09 -16.51 -9.42
C VAL A 268 -9.57 -16.73 -9.52
N THR A 269 -8.82 -16.56 -8.43
CA THR A 269 -7.36 -16.74 -8.43
C THR A 269 -6.93 -18.17 -8.76
N TRP A 270 -7.79 -19.16 -8.47
CA TRP A 270 -7.58 -20.56 -8.84
C TRP A 270 -8.15 -20.95 -10.20
N GLY A 271 -8.69 -19.99 -10.97
CA GLY A 271 -9.28 -20.24 -12.29
C GLY A 271 -10.57 -21.06 -12.27
N ARG A 272 -11.23 -21.20 -11.11
CA ARG A 272 -12.52 -21.90 -10.98
C ARG A 272 -13.71 -21.03 -11.37
N ARG A 273 -13.53 -19.71 -11.38
CA ARG A 273 -14.53 -18.71 -11.76
C ARG A 273 -13.94 -17.72 -12.75
N THR A 274 -14.78 -17.23 -13.66
CA THR A 274 -14.34 -16.25 -14.67
C THR A 274 -14.70 -14.84 -14.22
N MET A 275 -13.68 -13.98 -14.12
CA MET A 275 -13.85 -12.54 -13.84
C MET A 275 -13.81 -11.74 -15.15
N ARG A 276 -14.66 -10.72 -15.26
CA ARG A 276 -14.70 -9.78 -16.39
C ARG A 276 -14.95 -8.37 -15.88
N LYS A 277 -14.33 -7.35 -16.49
CA LYS A 277 -14.64 -5.96 -16.14
C LYS A 277 -16.03 -5.54 -16.59
N VAL A 278 -16.57 -4.57 -15.87
CA VAL A 278 -17.82 -3.89 -16.19
C VAL A 278 -17.49 -2.44 -16.53
N GLY A 279 -17.77 -2.03 -17.77
CA GLY A 279 -17.44 -0.70 -18.29
C GLY A 279 -16.22 -0.72 -19.23
N ASP A 280 -15.89 0.46 -19.75
CA ASP A 280 -14.86 0.62 -20.79
C ASP A 280 -13.47 0.93 -20.20
N ALA A 281 -13.42 1.58 -19.03
CA ALA A 281 -12.17 2.00 -18.41
C ALA A 281 -11.32 0.80 -17.95
N SER A 282 -10.02 0.84 -18.22
CA SER A 282 -9.06 -0.15 -17.70
C SER A 282 -8.66 0.14 -16.26
N TRP A 283 -7.98 -0.82 -15.63
CA TRP A 283 -7.43 -0.65 -14.29
C TRP A 283 -6.51 0.58 -14.21
N ASP A 284 -5.58 0.71 -15.16
CA ASP A 284 -4.62 1.82 -15.26
C ASP A 284 -5.31 3.17 -15.46
N GLU A 285 -6.39 3.22 -16.24
CA GLU A 285 -7.15 4.45 -16.49
C GLU A 285 -7.92 4.91 -15.26
N ILE A 286 -8.41 3.98 -14.45
CA ILE A 286 -9.10 4.30 -13.19
C ILE A 286 -8.11 4.82 -12.16
N TYR A 287 -6.93 4.21 -12.05
CA TYR A 287 -5.77 4.61 -11.24
C TYR A 287 -6.00 4.75 -9.73
N ALA A 288 -6.99 5.54 -9.30
CA ALA A 288 -7.47 5.68 -7.95
C ALA A 288 -9.02 5.79 -7.97
N GLY A 289 -9.72 4.68 -7.75
CA GLY A 289 -11.18 4.63 -7.85
C GLY A 289 -11.77 3.22 -7.86
N HIS A 290 -13.09 3.13 -7.98
CA HIS A 290 -13.80 1.85 -8.01
C HIS A 290 -13.69 1.18 -9.39
N PHE A 291 -13.14 -0.03 -9.40
CA PHE A 291 -13.08 -0.94 -10.53
C PHE A 291 -14.17 -2.01 -10.39
N HIS A 292 -15.13 -2.02 -11.32
CA HIS A 292 -16.27 -2.92 -11.27
C HIS A 292 -16.01 -4.20 -12.06
N VAL A 293 -16.26 -5.36 -11.45
CA VAL A 293 -16.11 -6.66 -12.10
C VAL A 293 -17.34 -7.55 -11.89
N ARG A 294 -17.56 -8.46 -12.84
CA ARG A 294 -18.55 -9.53 -12.74
C ARG A 294 -17.83 -10.89 -12.70
N VAL A 295 -18.22 -11.73 -11.75
CA VAL A 295 -17.68 -13.08 -11.53
C VAL A 295 -18.82 -14.08 -11.51
N ASP A 296 -19.06 -14.80 -12.61
CA ASP A 296 -20.12 -15.82 -12.72
C ASP A 296 -21.49 -15.40 -12.10
N GLY A 297 -21.93 -14.18 -12.42
CA GLY A 297 -23.19 -13.61 -11.93
C GLY A 297 -23.09 -12.84 -10.62
N TRP A 298 -21.95 -12.86 -9.94
CA TRP A 298 -21.64 -11.95 -8.83
C TRP A 298 -21.17 -10.62 -9.38
N GLU A 299 -21.58 -9.52 -8.76
CA GLU A 299 -21.12 -8.17 -9.10
C GLU A 299 -20.28 -7.63 -7.94
N LEU A 300 -19.08 -7.14 -8.23
CA LEU A 300 -18.15 -6.63 -7.23
C LEU A 300 -17.66 -5.24 -7.60
N SER A 301 -17.53 -4.39 -6.59
CA SER A 301 -16.82 -3.11 -6.65
C SER A 301 -15.53 -3.26 -5.86
N ILE A 302 -14.39 -3.19 -6.55
CA ILE A 302 -13.05 -3.31 -5.96
C ILE A 302 -12.38 -1.96 -6.06
N TYR A 303 -11.76 -1.50 -4.99
CA TYR A 303 -11.03 -0.23 -5.00
C TYR A 303 -9.60 -0.44 -5.51
N ASN A 304 -9.26 0.32 -6.55
CA ASN A 304 -7.89 0.52 -6.99
C ASN A 304 -7.36 1.77 -6.28
N ASP A 305 -6.29 1.64 -5.50
CA ASP A 305 -5.58 2.78 -4.89
C ASP A 305 -4.19 2.91 -5.50
N CYS A 306 -4.04 3.85 -6.42
CA CYS A 306 -2.76 4.17 -7.05
C CYS A 306 -2.11 2.96 -7.74
N ASP A 307 -2.88 2.21 -8.52
CA ASP A 307 -2.50 0.96 -9.18
C ASP A 307 -2.34 -0.26 -8.24
N GLU A 308 -2.72 -0.18 -6.97
CA GLU A 308 -2.72 -1.31 -6.04
C GLU A 308 -4.14 -1.80 -5.72
N LEU A 309 -4.30 -3.12 -5.58
CA LEU A 309 -5.53 -3.73 -5.09
C LEU A 309 -5.68 -3.43 -3.59
N ASP A 310 -6.62 -2.56 -3.25
CA ASP A 310 -6.83 -2.10 -1.87
C ASP A 310 -7.90 -2.96 -1.15
N TYR A 311 -9.19 -2.66 -1.35
CA TYR A 311 -10.29 -3.32 -0.64
C TYR A 311 -11.49 -3.61 -1.57
N CYS A 312 -12.40 -4.49 -1.13
CA CYS A 312 -13.71 -4.64 -1.77
C CYS A 312 -14.72 -3.69 -1.12
N GLU A 313 -15.34 -2.80 -1.90
CA GLU A 313 -16.36 -1.86 -1.40
C GLU A 313 -17.73 -2.53 -1.27
N GLU A 314 -18.10 -3.32 -2.28
CA GLU A 314 -19.43 -3.92 -2.38
C GLU A 314 -19.40 -5.22 -3.17
N CYS A 315 -20.24 -6.17 -2.78
CA CYS A 315 -20.50 -7.39 -3.53
C CYS A 315 -21.99 -7.74 -3.52
N VAL A 316 -22.54 -8.09 -4.69
CA VAL A 316 -23.91 -8.60 -4.85
C VAL A 316 -23.83 -10.00 -5.46
N SER A 317 -24.46 -10.98 -4.80
CA SER A 317 -24.53 -12.36 -5.29
C SER A 317 -25.63 -12.54 -6.34
N PRO A 318 -25.61 -13.63 -7.13
CA PRO A 318 -26.62 -13.90 -8.16
C PRO A 318 -28.07 -14.01 -7.62
N ASP A 319 -28.23 -14.39 -6.35
CA ASP A 319 -29.52 -14.48 -5.65
C ASP A 319 -29.94 -13.16 -4.99
N GLY A 320 -29.18 -12.07 -5.20
CA GLY A 320 -29.51 -10.71 -4.76
C GLY A 320 -29.07 -10.38 -3.33
N ARG A 321 -28.34 -11.27 -2.63
CA ARG A 321 -27.75 -10.95 -1.33
C ARG A 321 -26.61 -9.96 -1.51
N ARG A 322 -26.43 -9.07 -0.53
CA ARG A 322 -25.44 -7.98 -0.60
C ARG A 322 -24.47 -8.05 0.57
N TRP A 323 -23.21 -7.76 0.28
CA TRP A 323 -22.19 -7.38 1.24
C TRP A 323 -21.71 -5.97 0.88
N SER A 324 -21.50 -5.12 1.87
CA SER A 324 -20.96 -3.77 1.68
C SER A 324 -20.05 -3.41 2.85
N PHE A 325 -18.95 -2.74 2.54
CA PHE A 325 -17.91 -2.33 3.47
C PHE A 325 -18.47 -1.47 4.63
N ASP A 326 -19.48 -0.62 4.37
CA ASP A 326 -20.09 0.31 5.35
C ASP A 326 -21.39 -0.21 6.00
N SER A 327 -21.67 -1.51 5.96
CA SER A 327 -22.93 -2.10 6.49
C SER A 327 -23.07 -2.06 8.03
N GLY A 328 -22.23 -1.32 8.76
CA GLY A 328 -22.40 -1.07 10.20
C GLY A 328 -22.10 -2.27 11.12
N ASN A 329 -21.72 -3.43 10.58
CA ASN A 329 -21.15 -4.50 11.39
C ASN A 329 -19.72 -4.13 11.78
N ARG A 330 -19.50 -3.93 13.08
CA ARG A 330 -18.22 -3.59 13.75
C ARG A 330 -17.04 -4.55 13.49
N PHE A 331 -17.19 -5.52 12.58
CA PHE A 331 -16.24 -6.56 12.20
C PHE A 331 -16.35 -6.98 10.73
N GLY A 332 -16.81 -6.11 9.82
CA GLY A 332 -16.76 -6.39 8.39
C GLY A 332 -15.32 -6.43 7.90
N THR A 333 -14.60 -7.53 8.15
CA THR A 333 -13.25 -7.73 7.60
C THR A 333 -13.34 -7.62 6.09
N ASP A 334 -12.48 -6.80 5.48
CA ASP A 334 -12.39 -6.70 4.04
C ASP A 334 -12.16 -8.09 3.40
N PRO A 335 -12.99 -8.51 2.43
CA PRO A 335 -12.81 -9.75 1.69
C PRO A 335 -11.43 -9.88 1.02
N VAL A 336 -10.85 -8.76 0.60
CA VAL A 336 -9.51 -8.73 -0.01
C VAL A 336 -8.44 -9.00 1.06
N ALA A 337 -8.56 -8.41 2.25
CA ALA A 337 -7.71 -8.70 3.40
C ALA A 337 -7.76 -10.16 3.91
N LEU A 338 -8.77 -10.95 3.51
CA LEU A 338 -8.88 -12.38 3.83
C LEU A 338 -8.15 -13.30 2.83
N LEU A 339 -7.55 -12.73 1.79
CA LEU A 339 -6.75 -13.47 0.82
C LEU A 339 -5.32 -13.68 1.35
N SER A 340 -4.71 -14.79 0.97
CA SER A 340 -3.26 -14.95 1.16
C SER A 340 -2.49 -13.98 0.27
N THR A 341 -1.22 -13.72 0.57
CA THR A 341 -0.36 -12.85 -0.25
C THR A 341 -0.32 -13.26 -1.73
N TRP A 342 -0.26 -14.58 -2.01
CA TRP A 342 -0.27 -15.09 -3.38
C TRP A 342 -1.63 -14.87 -4.07
N GLU A 343 -2.73 -15.09 -3.35
CA GLU A 343 -4.09 -14.86 -3.88
C GLU A 343 -4.31 -13.37 -4.18
N HIS A 344 -3.89 -12.48 -3.28
CA HIS A 344 -3.97 -11.03 -3.46
C HIS A 344 -3.18 -10.57 -4.70
N GLN A 345 -1.91 -10.93 -4.81
CA GLN A 345 -1.07 -10.57 -5.97
C GLN A 345 -1.58 -11.15 -7.28
N THR A 346 -2.10 -12.37 -7.24
CA THR A 346 -2.69 -13.02 -8.43
C THR A 346 -3.96 -12.29 -8.86
N LEU A 347 -4.82 -11.94 -7.91
CA LEU A 347 -6.04 -11.19 -8.18
C LEU A 347 -5.73 -9.80 -8.75
N GLU A 348 -4.79 -9.07 -8.16
CA GLU A 348 -4.35 -7.76 -8.66
C GLU A 348 -3.86 -7.85 -10.11
N ARG A 349 -2.98 -8.80 -10.41
CA ARG A 349 -2.51 -9.03 -11.79
C ARG A 349 -3.68 -9.31 -12.75
N MET A 350 -4.62 -10.15 -12.34
CA MET A 350 -5.80 -10.46 -13.16
C MET A 350 -6.69 -9.24 -13.37
N LEU A 351 -6.81 -8.35 -12.39
CA LEU A 351 -7.57 -7.09 -12.52
C LEU A 351 -6.90 -6.12 -13.51
N LYS A 352 -5.57 -6.03 -13.47
CA LYS A 352 -4.76 -5.23 -14.42
C LYS A 352 -4.85 -5.72 -15.87
N GLU A 353 -5.11 -7.01 -16.07
CA GLU A 353 -5.21 -7.63 -17.40
C GLU A 353 -6.61 -7.45 -18.06
N LEU A 354 -7.61 -6.93 -17.34
CA LEU A 354 -8.99 -6.69 -17.83
C LEU A 354 -9.18 -5.28 -18.43
#